data_AF-A0A9N9ARN1-F1
#
_entry.id   AF-A0A9N9ARN1-F1
#
_cell.length_a   1.000
_cell.length_b   1.000
_cell.length_c   1.000
_cell.angle_alpha   90.00
_cell.angle_beta   90.00
_cell.angle_gamma   90.00
#
_symmetry.space_group_name_H-M   'P 1'
#
loop_
_entity.id
_entity.type
_entity.pdbx_description
1 polymer ?
#
loop_
_entity_poly.entity_id
_entity_poly.type
_entity_poly.pdbx_seq_one_letter_code
_entity_poly.pdbx_strand_id
1 'polypeptide(L)'
;MKNNCEIYTVSKSSNLEAGDNNRDGVSKEGVSEFVGVNDNVINDVVVIDDVAEPPVPGAIRITLQAPSGNISVPSYCSGGSLGCTFWGANEIQYPNDGAGFAFFTTRAYAAKYSPPASCNFLNVSNPNDECFFNQKTANTTEILPKSYIGGIEDYTMMIEHSIRGKATSIAIRNGLLDGQLLSSDRKTVVETFTNASRTAKDPNADGDIISIRQMLQAANANLDALSTAPGASDGETYRSSGIVIVVVIEYKNVAFKKVATAIVELLMLHFLPEKDHYSHAVIEHTHDFEDLRRGLVNKEDIKNRPGPDTE
;
A
#
# COMPACT_ATOMS: atom_id res chain seq x y z
N MET A 1 -5.39 21.37 -2.66
CA MET A 1 -6.09 20.06 -2.56
C MET A 1 -5.72 19.44 -1.23
N LYS A 2 -6.71 19.07 -0.41
CA LYS A 2 -6.46 18.09 0.65
C LYS A 2 -6.78 16.76 -0.02
N ASN A 3 -5.87 15.83 0.10
CA ASN A 3 -6.02 14.49 -0.44
C ASN A 3 -5.93 13.58 0.77
N ASN A 4 -6.94 12.73 0.94
CA ASN A 4 -6.97 11.77 2.01
C ASN A 4 -6.48 10.42 1.48
N CYS A 5 -5.63 9.78 2.25
CA CYS A 5 -5.07 8.48 1.95
C CYS A 5 -5.58 7.46 2.98
N GLU A 6 -6.33 6.45 2.55
CA GLU A 6 -6.75 5.34 3.40
C GLU A 6 -5.83 4.15 3.14
N ILE A 7 -5.15 3.68 4.19
CA ILE A 7 -4.33 2.48 4.14
C ILE A 7 -5.10 1.38 4.85
N TYR A 8 -5.33 0.25 4.19
CA TYR A 8 -5.90 -0.93 4.84
C TYR A 8 -5.07 -2.16 4.51
N THR A 9 -5.22 -3.18 5.35
CA THR A 9 -4.45 -4.41 5.24
C THR A 9 -5.35 -5.60 4.96
N VAL A 10 -4.88 -6.47 4.10
CA VAL A 10 -5.45 -7.80 3.90
C VAL A 10 -4.35 -8.79 4.21
N SER A 11 -4.53 -9.60 5.26
CA SER A 11 -3.63 -10.69 5.56
C SER A 11 -4.07 -11.93 4.77
N LYS A 12 -3.11 -12.57 4.11
CA LYS A 12 -3.27 -13.91 3.55
C LYS A 12 -2.06 -14.73 3.97
N SER A 13 -2.28 -15.98 4.38
CA SER A 13 -1.19 -16.94 4.42
C SER A 13 -0.76 -17.21 2.98
N SER A 14 0.52 -17.03 2.69
CA SER A 14 1.07 -17.24 1.35
C SER A 14 2.21 -18.23 1.40
N ASN A 15 2.26 -19.10 0.39
CA ASN A 15 3.43 -19.90 0.11
C ASN A 15 4.47 -19.05 -0.62
N LEU A 16 5.67 -18.92 -0.05
CA LEU A 16 6.88 -18.64 -0.80
C LEU A 16 7.71 -19.91 -0.79
N GLU A 17 7.28 -20.89 -1.58
CA GLU A 17 8.14 -22.02 -1.95
C GLU A 17 9.00 -21.56 -3.12
N ALA A 18 10.32 -21.62 -2.96
CA ALA A 18 11.24 -21.62 -4.09
C ALA A 18 10.93 -22.89 -4.90
N GLY A 19 10.50 -22.70 -6.14
CA GLY A 19 9.79 -23.67 -6.97
C GLY A 19 10.29 -25.12 -6.95
N ASP A 20 9.35 -26.04 -6.78
CA ASP A 20 9.49 -27.45 -7.10
C ASP A 20 8.75 -27.72 -8.43
N ASN A 21 9.52 -27.86 -9.51
CA ASN A 21 8.99 -28.25 -10.82
C ASN A 21 9.17 -29.75 -10.97
N ASN A 22 8.13 -30.53 -10.69
CA ASN A 22 8.02 -31.85 -11.29
C ASN A 22 6.57 -32.15 -11.71
N ARG A 23 6.36 -32.16 -13.03
CA ARG A 23 5.14 -32.61 -13.69
C ARG A 23 5.24 -34.12 -13.89
N ASP A 24 4.17 -34.83 -13.54
CA ASP A 24 3.55 -35.84 -14.41
C ASP A 24 2.15 -36.18 -13.89
N GLY A 25 1.16 -36.20 -14.80
CA GLY A 25 -0.13 -36.89 -14.56
C GLY A 25 -1.38 -36.02 -14.32
N VAL A 26 -1.87 -35.38 -15.38
CA VAL A 26 -3.24 -34.88 -15.66
C VAL A 26 -4.35 -35.22 -14.63
N SER A 27 -4.90 -34.19 -13.99
CA SER A 27 -6.33 -33.89 -14.05
C SER A 27 -6.56 -32.38 -14.06
N LYS A 28 -7.33 -31.92 -15.05
CA LYS A 28 -7.96 -30.60 -15.04
C LYS A 28 -9.10 -30.67 -14.03
N GLU A 29 -9.17 -29.73 -13.10
CA GLU A 29 -10.39 -29.02 -12.68
C GLU A 29 -10.12 -28.13 -11.45
N GLY A 30 -10.66 -26.91 -11.51
CA GLY A 30 -10.99 -26.13 -10.32
C GLY A 30 -9.88 -25.25 -9.73
N VAL A 31 -9.53 -24.14 -10.40
CA VAL A 31 -9.27 -22.92 -9.63
C VAL A 31 -10.60 -22.56 -8.98
N SER A 32 -10.77 -22.99 -7.74
CA SER A 32 -11.87 -22.55 -6.88
C SER A 32 -11.54 -21.13 -6.45
N GLU A 33 -11.93 -20.20 -7.30
CA GLU A 33 -12.18 -18.81 -6.97
C GLU A 33 -13.34 -18.79 -5.96
N PHE A 34 -13.02 -18.86 -4.65
CA PHE A 34 -13.93 -18.35 -3.63
C PHE A 34 -13.71 -16.84 -3.53
N VAL A 35 -14.22 -16.14 -4.54
CA VAL A 35 -14.66 -14.75 -4.43
C VAL A 35 -15.92 -14.78 -3.57
N GLY A 36 -15.70 -14.71 -2.26
CA GLY A 36 -16.69 -14.18 -1.32
C GLY A 36 -16.56 -12.66 -1.27
N VAL A 37 -16.67 -11.98 -2.41
CA VAL A 37 -16.90 -10.53 -2.41
C VAL A 37 -18.37 -10.37 -2.06
N ASN A 38 -18.64 -10.12 -0.79
CA ASN A 38 -19.89 -9.46 -0.43
C ASN A 38 -19.75 -8.00 -0.87
N ASP A 39 -20.21 -7.74 -2.08
CA ASP A 39 -20.54 -6.41 -2.56
C ASP A 39 -21.51 -5.77 -1.56
N ASN A 40 -21.07 -4.69 -0.92
CA ASN A 40 -21.91 -3.62 -0.42
C ASN A 40 -21.05 -2.35 -0.39
N VAL A 41 -20.83 -1.82 -1.59
CA VAL A 41 -20.32 -0.47 -1.81
C VAL A 41 -21.45 0.50 -1.47
N ILE A 42 -21.33 1.22 -0.36
CA ILE A 42 -22.15 2.42 -0.12
C ILE A 42 -21.40 3.58 -0.76
N ASN A 43 -21.73 3.86 -2.02
CA ASN A 43 -21.39 5.11 -2.67
C ASN A 43 -22.55 6.07 -2.48
N ASP A 44 -22.37 7.09 -1.65
CA ASP A 44 -23.13 8.32 -1.78
C ASP A 44 -22.14 9.42 -2.19
N VAL A 45 -21.98 9.59 -3.50
CA VAL A 45 -21.12 10.58 -4.11
C VAL A 45 -22.00 11.47 -4.98
N VAL A 46 -22.33 12.64 -4.45
CA VAL A 46 -22.88 13.73 -5.24
C VAL A 46 -21.75 14.26 -6.14
N VAL A 47 -21.79 13.84 -7.40
CA VAL A 47 -20.92 14.34 -8.46
C VAL A 47 -21.44 15.71 -8.90
N ILE A 48 -20.61 16.75 -8.78
CA ILE A 48 -20.80 18.01 -9.51
C ILE A 48 -19.47 18.28 -10.21
N ASP A 49 -19.54 18.34 -11.54
CA ASP A 49 -18.45 18.53 -12.49
C ASP A 49 -17.62 19.79 -12.17
N ASP A 50 -16.38 19.56 -11.76
CA ASP A 50 -15.21 20.36 -12.11
C ASP A 50 -14.01 19.41 -12.02
N VAL A 51 -13.71 18.78 -13.17
CA VAL A 51 -12.70 17.75 -13.48
C VAL A 51 -11.89 17.24 -12.28
N ALA A 52 -12.55 16.49 -11.39
CA ALA A 52 -11.85 15.66 -10.42
C ALA A 52 -11.21 14.49 -11.19
N GLU A 53 -9.93 14.59 -11.50
CA GLU A 53 -9.23 13.48 -12.12
C GLU A 53 -8.96 12.37 -11.10
N PRO A 54 -9.09 11.07 -11.49
CA PRO A 54 -8.72 9.98 -10.62
C PRO A 54 -7.21 10.01 -10.36
N PRO A 55 -6.76 9.93 -9.10
CA PRO A 55 -5.34 9.88 -8.78
C PRO A 55 -4.72 8.62 -9.37
N VAL A 56 -3.57 8.76 -10.02
CA VAL A 56 -2.75 7.63 -10.49
C VAL A 56 -1.76 7.29 -9.38
N PRO A 57 -1.74 6.04 -8.87
CA PRO A 57 -0.73 5.59 -7.93
C PRO A 57 0.68 5.80 -8.51
N GLY A 58 1.55 6.45 -7.74
CA GLY A 58 2.95 6.65 -8.07
C GLY A 58 3.85 5.56 -7.49
N ALA A 59 5.07 5.95 -7.11
CA ALA A 59 6.00 5.05 -6.46
C ALA A 59 5.65 4.85 -4.98
N ILE A 60 5.87 3.63 -4.49
CA ILE A 60 5.81 3.26 -3.07
C ILE A 60 7.21 2.78 -2.67
N ARG A 61 7.68 3.22 -1.50
CA ARG A 61 8.90 2.73 -0.87
C ARG A 61 8.65 2.38 0.58
N ILE A 62 9.25 1.28 1.01
CA ILE A 62 9.14 0.78 2.38
C ILE A 62 10.54 0.70 2.97
N THR A 63 10.73 1.32 4.12
CA THR A 63 11.98 1.25 4.89
C THR A 63 11.69 0.87 6.33
N LEU A 64 12.63 0.16 6.95
CA LEU A 64 12.50 -0.34 8.30
C LEU A 64 13.58 0.27 9.22
N GLN A 65 13.21 0.49 10.48
CA GLN A 65 14.09 0.94 11.53
C GLN A 65 13.95 0.01 12.74
N ALA A 66 15.08 -0.42 13.28
CA ALA A 66 15.13 -1.21 14.51
C ALA A 66 14.84 -0.32 15.73
N PRO A 67 14.28 -0.88 16.82
CA PRO A 67 14.07 -0.13 18.06
C PRO A 67 15.37 0.51 18.57
N SER A 68 15.33 1.81 18.90
CA SER A 68 16.51 2.56 19.36
C SER A 68 16.76 2.53 20.87
N GLY A 69 15.86 1.89 21.64
CA GLY A 69 15.90 1.83 23.10
C GLY A 69 16.36 0.47 23.65
N ASN A 70 16.17 0.27 24.95
CA ASN A 70 16.42 -1.02 25.59
C ASN A 70 15.51 -2.08 24.98
N ILE A 71 16.12 -3.11 24.38
CA ILE A 71 15.42 -4.26 23.82
C ILE A 71 14.92 -5.11 24.99
N SER A 72 13.60 -5.18 25.16
CA SER A 72 12.99 -6.15 26.07
C SER A 72 12.95 -7.51 25.37
N VAL A 73 13.24 -8.59 26.11
CA VAL A 73 13.14 -9.95 25.57
C VAL A 73 11.66 -10.36 25.60
N PRO A 74 11.01 -10.58 24.44
CA PRO A 74 9.62 -11.01 24.41
C PRO A 74 9.40 -12.37 25.07
N SER A 75 8.21 -12.61 25.61
CA SER A 75 7.87 -13.86 26.29
C SER A 75 8.02 -15.10 25.40
N TYR A 76 7.78 -14.97 24.09
CA TYR A 76 7.95 -16.05 23.11
C TYR A 76 9.42 -16.47 22.93
N CYS A 77 10.39 -15.64 23.33
CA CYS A 77 11.82 -15.96 23.25
C CYS A 77 12.31 -16.84 24.39
N SER A 78 11.64 -16.81 25.55
CA SER A 78 12.03 -17.54 26.75
C SER A 78 11.10 -18.71 27.08
N GLY A 79 9.86 -18.70 26.58
CA GLY A 79 8.85 -19.74 26.81
C GLY A 79 8.43 -20.53 25.56
N GLY A 80 9.01 -20.23 24.39
CA GLY A 80 8.67 -20.86 23.12
C GLY A 80 9.49 -22.11 22.78
N SER A 81 9.19 -22.70 21.62
CA SER A 81 9.93 -23.86 21.07
C SER A 81 11.33 -23.52 20.55
N LEU A 82 11.60 -22.23 20.28
CA LEU A 82 12.88 -21.70 19.79
C LEU A 82 13.26 -20.45 20.59
N GLY A 83 14.57 -20.25 20.78
CA GLY A 83 15.10 -18.99 21.31
C GLY A 83 15.04 -17.84 20.31
N CYS A 84 15.44 -16.64 20.72
CA CYS A 84 15.51 -15.47 19.85
C CYS A 84 16.94 -15.01 19.56
N THR A 85 17.10 -14.44 18.38
CA THR A 85 18.23 -13.59 18.00
C THR A 85 17.70 -12.20 17.65
N PHE A 86 18.53 -11.17 17.78
CA PHE A 86 18.15 -9.77 17.52
C PHE A 86 19.00 -9.24 16.37
N TRP A 87 18.33 -8.86 15.28
CA TRP A 87 18.97 -8.45 14.03
C TRP A 87 18.64 -6.98 13.71
N GLY A 88 19.54 -6.27 13.03
CA GLY A 88 19.28 -4.93 12.54
C GLY A 88 18.20 -4.91 11.45
N ALA A 89 17.64 -3.73 11.18
CA ALA A 89 16.61 -3.55 10.16
C ALA A 89 17.07 -4.02 8.76
N ASN A 90 18.30 -3.70 8.38
CA ASN A 90 18.90 -4.09 7.10
C ASN A 90 19.14 -5.60 6.97
N GLU A 91 19.17 -6.34 8.09
CA GLU A 91 19.40 -7.79 8.08
C GLU A 91 18.09 -8.56 7.94
N ILE A 92 16.96 -7.97 8.35
CA ILE A 92 15.65 -8.63 8.30
C ILE A 92 14.78 -8.19 7.13
N GLN A 93 15.03 -7.02 6.53
CA GLN A 93 14.28 -6.49 5.40
C GLN A 93 14.84 -6.98 4.05
N TYR A 94 13.98 -7.57 3.22
CA TYR A 94 14.28 -7.91 1.83
C TYR A 94 13.11 -7.58 0.88
N PRO A 95 13.34 -6.99 -0.30
CA PRO A 95 14.59 -6.32 -0.68
C PRO A 95 14.79 -5.06 0.18
N ASN A 96 16.04 -4.64 0.33
CA ASN A 96 16.40 -3.45 1.10
C ASN A 96 16.46 -2.17 0.23
N ASP A 97 16.06 -2.26 -1.04
CA ASP A 97 16.11 -1.18 -2.03
C ASP A 97 14.86 -0.26 -2.02
N GLY A 98 13.93 -0.49 -1.08
CA GLY A 98 12.72 0.31 -0.95
C GLY A 98 11.71 0.04 -2.07
N ALA A 99 11.56 -1.22 -2.50
CA ALA A 99 10.49 -1.63 -3.41
C ALA A 99 9.08 -1.36 -2.84
N GLY A 100 8.05 -1.46 -3.69
CA GLY A 100 6.64 -1.40 -3.29
C GLY A 100 6.15 -2.60 -2.48
N PHE A 101 7.06 -3.50 -2.09
CA PHE A 101 6.85 -4.63 -1.20
C PHE A 101 8.09 -4.80 -0.32
N ALA A 102 7.91 -5.38 0.87
CA ALA A 102 9.00 -5.74 1.76
C ALA A 102 8.66 -7.03 2.50
N PHE A 103 9.66 -7.90 2.65
CA PHE A 103 9.62 -9.08 3.49
C PHE A 103 10.45 -8.81 4.73
N PHE A 104 9.88 -9.10 5.90
CA PHE A 104 10.57 -8.99 7.18
C PHE A 104 10.78 -10.39 7.74
N THR A 105 12.02 -10.75 7.97
CA THR A 105 12.40 -12.06 8.51
C THR A 105 11.90 -12.20 9.94
N THR A 106 11.09 -13.23 10.23
CA THR A 106 10.57 -13.54 11.58
C THR A 106 11.26 -14.74 12.23
N ARG A 107 11.90 -15.60 11.43
CA ARG A 107 12.64 -16.80 11.84
C ARG A 107 13.88 -16.96 10.98
N ALA A 108 15.01 -17.28 11.59
CA ALA A 108 16.28 -17.51 10.91
C ALA A 108 16.88 -18.87 11.27
N TYR A 109 17.57 -19.46 10.30
CA TYR A 109 18.39 -20.66 10.44
C TYR A 109 19.46 -20.62 9.35
N ALA A 110 20.71 -20.90 9.71
CA ALA A 110 21.79 -20.98 8.74
C ALA A 110 22.64 -22.20 9.03
N ALA A 111 22.96 -22.96 7.99
CA ALA A 111 23.86 -24.10 8.08
C ALA A 111 24.76 -24.17 6.86
N LYS A 112 25.99 -24.63 7.08
CA LYS A 112 26.97 -24.89 6.05
C LYS A 112 26.83 -26.33 5.60
N TYR A 113 26.46 -26.51 4.34
CA TYR A 113 26.64 -27.80 3.69
C TYR A 113 28.12 -27.99 3.33
N SER A 114 28.70 -29.11 3.76
CA SER A 114 30.09 -29.47 3.49
C SER A 114 30.11 -30.74 2.63
N PRO A 115 30.14 -30.62 1.29
CA PRO A 115 30.18 -31.78 0.41
C PRO A 115 31.47 -32.59 0.62
N PRO A 116 31.46 -33.90 0.29
CA PRO A 116 32.68 -34.67 0.11
C PRO A 116 33.66 -33.99 -0.85
N ALA A 117 34.97 -34.15 -0.60
CA ALA A 117 36.02 -33.53 -1.42
C ALA A 117 36.00 -34.00 -2.89
N SER A 118 35.42 -35.17 -3.17
CA SER A 118 35.25 -35.75 -4.50
C SER A 118 34.05 -35.21 -5.28
N CYS A 119 33.26 -34.29 -4.71
CA CYS A 119 32.01 -33.89 -5.33
C CYS A 119 32.17 -33.00 -6.57
N ASN A 120 31.45 -33.38 -7.64
CA ASN A 120 31.31 -32.58 -8.85
C ASN A 120 29.88 -32.06 -8.99
N PHE A 121 29.64 -30.85 -8.49
CA PHE A 121 28.35 -30.16 -8.57
C PHE A 121 27.83 -29.90 -9.99
N LEU A 122 28.71 -29.91 -10.99
CA LEU A 122 28.34 -29.64 -12.38
C LEU A 122 27.77 -30.88 -13.09
N ASN A 123 27.88 -32.07 -12.48
CA ASN A 123 27.48 -33.33 -13.12
C ASN A 123 26.68 -34.22 -12.18
N VAL A 124 25.69 -33.63 -11.51
CA VAL A 124 24.76 -34.35 -10.63
C VAL A 124 23.59 -34.89 -11.46
N SER A 125 23.41 -36.21 -11.49
CA SER A 125 22.35 -36.87 -12.28
C SER A 125 21.20 -37.43 -11.43
N ASN A 126 21.28 -37.38 -10.10
CA ASN A 126 20.28 -37.93 -9.18
C ASN A 126 20.11 -37.01 -7.95
N PRO A 127 18.88 -36.66 -7.52
CA PRO A 127 18.63 -35.90 -6.30
C PRO A 127 19.09 -36.57 -4.99
N ASN A 128 19.40 -37.87 -5.04
CA ASN A 128 19.96 -38.63 -3.91
C ASN A 128 21.50 -38.72 -3.96
N ASP A 129 22.14 -38.13 -4.97
CA ASP A 129 23.60 -38.02 -5.03
C ASP A 129 24.10 -37.20 -3.84
N GLU A 130 25.21 -37.62 -3.24
CA GLU A 130 25.83 -36.93 -2.11
C GLU A 130 26.32 -35.51 -2.45
N CYS A 131 26.49 -35.22 -3.75
CA CYS A 131 26.82 -33.91 -4.30
C CYS A 131 25.59 -33.05 -4.62
N PHE A 132 24.39 -33.60 -4.49
CA PHE A 132 23.15 -32.82 -4.52
C PHE A 132 22.83 -32.33 -3.11
N PHE A 133 22.64 -31.02 -2.94
CA PHE A 133 22.20 -30.51 -1.65
C PHE A 133 20.74 -30.90 -1.41
N ASN A 134 20.52 -31.78 -0.42
CA ASN A 134 19.19 -32.14 0.06
C ASN A 134 19.08 -31.80 1.54
N GLN A 135 18.26 -30.82 1.89
CA GLN A 135 18.12 -30.33 3.27
C GLN A 135 17.74 -31.42 4.28
N LYS A 136 17.09 -32.52 3.85
CA LYS A 136 16.65 -33.61 4.74
C LYS A 136 17.76 -34.60 5.06
N THR A 137 18.72 -34.78 4.16
CA THR A 137 19.73 -35.86 4.24
C THR A 137 21.17 -35.36 4.25
N ALA A 138 21.40 -34.11 3.82
CA ALA A 138 22.74 -33.54 3.74
C ALA A 138 23.33 -33.34 5.13
N ASN A 139 24.58 -33.76 5.29
CA ASN A 139 25.38 -33.41 6.46
C ASN A 139 25.65 -31.91 6.43
N THR A 140 25.02 -31.19 7.36
CA THR A 140 25.18 -29.76 7.51
C THR A 140 25.77 -29.44 8.87
N THR A 141 26.65 -28.45 8.90
CA THR A 141 27.16 -27.86 10.14
C THR A 141 26.36 -26.61 10.42
N GLU A 142 25.63 -26.60 11.53
CA GLU A 142 24.86 -25.44 11.95
C GLU A 142 25.79 -24.23 12.16
N ILE A 143 25.46 -23.10 11.53
CA ILE A 143 26.14 -21.80 11.70
C ILE A 143 25.33 -20.94 12.66
N LEU A 144 24.01 -20.95 12.50
CA LEU A 144 23.04 -20.23 13.31
C LEU A 144 21.90 -21.19 13.69
N PRO A 145 21.69 -21.45 15.00
CA PRO A 145 20.56 -22.25 15.44
C PRO A 145 19.24 -21.62 15.02
N LYS A 146 18.24 -22.48 14.80
CA LYS A 146 16.87 -22.04 14.55
C LYS A 146 16.44 -21.08 15.65
N SER A 147 16.12 -19.86 15.27
CA SER A 147 15.76 -18.80 16.21
C SER A 147 14.72 -17.86 15.60
N TYR A 148 13.90 -17.26 16.44
CA TYR A 148 13.03 -16.16 16.04
C TYR A 148 13.80 -14.85 16.02
N ILE A 149 13.36 -13.92 15.17
CA ILE A 149 13.79 -12.53 15.27
C ILE A 149 13.01 -11.89 16.43
N GLY A 150 13.73 -11.56 17.49
CA GLY A 150 13.16 -11.02 18.72
C GLY A 150 12.67 -9.58 18.53
N GLY A 151 11.48 -9.30 19.03
CA GLY A 151 10.92 -7.95 19.10
C GLY A 151 10.52 -7.37 17.75
N ILE A 152 10.29 -8.20 16.73
CA ILE A 152 9.96 -7.72 15.37
C ILE A 152 8.74 -6.78 15.35
N GLU A 153 7.79 -6.98 16.26
CA GLU A 153 6.60 -6.14 16.41
C GLU A 153 6.94 -4.68 16.75
N ASP A 154 8.07 -4.45 17.42
CA ASP A 154 8.49 -3.12 17.87
C ASP A 154 9.34 -2.37 16.84
N TYR A 155 9.62 -2.99 15.68
CA TYR A 155 10.29 -2.32 14.57
C TYR A 155 9.34 -1.28 14.00
N THR A 156 9.94 -0.18 13.53
CA THR A 156 9.21 0.94 12.94
C THR A 156 9.41 0.92 11.44
N MET A 157 8.31 0.92 10.70
CA MET A 157 8.29 0.97 9.25
C MET A 157 7.85 2.37 8.80
N MET A 158 8.52 2.88 7.79
CA MET A 158 8.10 4.09 7.07
C MET A 158 7.64 3.68 5.67
N ILE A 159 6.45 4.13 5.30
CA ILE A 159 5.89 3.98 3.96
C ILE A 159 5.94 5.35 3.30
N GLU A 160 6.78 5.50 2.29
CA GLU A 160 6.75 6.65 1.39
C GLU A 160 5.90 6.29 0.19
N HIS A 161 5.00 7.20 -0.20
CA HIS A 161 4.22 7.01 -1.41
C HIS A 161 3.95 8.33 -2.11
N SER A 162 3.64 8.23 -3.40
CA SER A 162 3.34 9.39 -4.24
C SER A 162 2.13 9.11 -5.10
N ILE A 163 1.45 10.19 -5.48
CA ILE A 163 0.36 10.18 -6.44
C ILE A 163 0.65 11.14 -7.57
N ARG A 164 0.09 10.85 -8.73
CA ARG A 164 0.15 11.74 -9.89
C ARG A 164 -1.24 11.99 -10.48
N GLY A 165 -1.47 13.21 -10.94
CA GLY A 165 -2.58 13.57 -11.81
C GLY A 165 -2.35 13.11 -13.24
N LYS A 166 -3.35 12.49 -13.87
CA LYS A 166 -3.26 11.99 -15.25
C LYS A 166 -3.24 13.11 -16.29
N ALA A 167 -4.10 14.10 -16.12
CA ALA A 167 -4.27 15.26 -16.98
C ALA A 167 -3.42 16.45 -16.51
N THR A 168 -3.31 16.69 -15.19
CA THR A 168 -2.64 17.90 -14.67
C THR A 168 -1.12 17.78 -14.54
N SER A 169 -0.57 16.56 -14.64
CA SER A 169 0.84 16.25 -14.32
C SER A 169 1.28 16.63 -12.90
N ILE A 170 0.37 16.99 -12.01
CA ILE A 170 0.66 17.24 -10.59
C ILE A 170 1.21 15.95 -9.99
N ALA A 171 2.31 16.03 -9.25
CA ALA A 171 2.88 14.92 -8.50
C ALA A 171 3.03 15.33 -7.03
N ILE A 172 2.42 14.57 -6.11
CA ILE A 172 2.40 14.88 -4.68
C ILE A 172 2.94 13.68 -3.92
N ARG A 173 3.79 13.94 -2.91
CA ARG A 173 4.30 12.93 -1.97
C ARG A 173 3.46 12.90 -0.71
N ASN A 174 3.46 11.76 -0.02
CA ASN A 174 2.61 11.54 1.15
C ASN A 174 2.88 12.46 2.33
N GLY A 175 4.08 13.04 2.48
CA GLY A 175 4.33 14.10 3.47
C GLY A 175 3.38 15.32 3.36
N LEU A 176 2.76 15.53 2.20
CA LEU A 176 1.77 16.60 1.94
C LEU A 176 0.31 16.10 1.92
N LEU A 177 0.08 14.80 2.13
CA LEU A 177 -1.25 14.18 2.16
C LEU A 177 -1.65 13.92 3.61
N ASP A 178 -2.93 14.10 3.96
CA ASP A 178 -3.44 13.59 5.23
C ASP A 178 -3.90 12.13 4.98
N GLY A 179 -3.88 11.26 5.99
CA GLY A 179 -4.21 9.85 5.81
C GLY A 179 -4.58 9.12 7.09
N GLN A 180 -5.08 7.90 6.94
CA GLN A 180 -5.50 7.04 8.04
C GLN A 180 -5.11 5.59 7.76
N LEU A 181 -4.61 4.90 8.78
CA LEU A 181 -4.52 3.45 8.80
C LEU A 181 -5.83 2.89 9.35
N LEU A 182 -6.53 2.11 8.56
CA LEU A 182 -7.77 1.45 8.94
C LEU A 182 -7.52 0.01 9.35
N SER A 183 -8.33 -0.48 10.28
CA SER A 183 -8.35 -1.88 10.64
C SER A 183 -8.96 -2.73 9.52
N SER A 184 -8.90 -4.06 9.65
CA SER A 184 -9.42 -5.02 8.68
C SER A 184 -10.92 -4.86 8.42
N ASP A 185 -11.67 -4.21 9.32
CA ASP A 185 -13.08 -3.86 9.14
C ASP A 185 -13.32 -2.67 8.20
N ARG A 186 -12.25 -1.98 7.76
CA ARG A 186 -12.24 -0.76 6.95
C ARG A 186 -13.03 0.42 7.54
N LYS A 187 -13.29 0.39 8.85
CA LYS A 187 -14.09 1.40 9.56
C LYS A 187 -13.35 1.98 10.76
N THR A 188 -12.68 1.13 11.51
CA THR A 188 -11.95 1.52 12.72
C THR A 188 -10.61 2.14 12.32
N VAL A 189 -10.40 3.39 12.70
CA VAL A 189 -9.13 4.10 12.51
C VAL A 189 -8.13 3.64 13.57
N VAL A 190 -7.02 3.05 13.13
CA VAL A 190 -5.90 2.60 13.97
C VAL A 190 -4.88 3.72 14.19
N GLU A 191 -4.59 4.49 13.14
CA GLU A 191 -3.62 5.59 13.19
C GLU A 191 -4.05 6.70 12.22
N THR A 192 -3.72 7.95 12.54
CA THR A 192 -3.98 9.10 11.66
C THR A 192 -2.69 9.83 11.32
N PHE A 193 -2.43 9.93 10.02
CA PHE A 193 -1.27 10.64 9.47
C PHE A 193 -1.69 12.04 9.05
N THR A 194 -1.06 13.03 9.65
CA THR A 194 -1.16 14.43 9.27
C THR A 194 0.25 14.98 9.16
N ASN A 195 0.41 16.10 8.47
CA ASN A 195 1.70 16.79 8.47
C ASN A 195 2.22 17.01 9.91
N ALA A 196 1.35 17.45 10.82
CA ALA A 196 1.69 17.65 12.22
C ALA A 196 2.10 16.36 12.95
N SER A 197 1.41 15.24 12.73
CA SER A 197 1.75 13.97 13.41
C SER A 197 3.02 13.33 12.86
N ARG A 198 3.35 13.51 11.58
CA ARG A 198 4.63 13.06 10.99
C ARG A 198 5.81 13.82 11.59
N THR A 199 5.74 15.15 11.58
CA THR A 199 6.84 16.00 12.05
C THR A 199 6.99 16.06 13.57
N ALA A 200 5.98 15.59 14.33
CA ALA A 200 6.02 15.62 15.80
C ALA A 200 7.11 14.73 16.39
N LYS A 201 7.40 13.58 15.76
CA LYS A 201 8.44 12.65 16.23
C LYS A 201 9.76 12.86 15.49
N ASP A 202 9.70 13.14 14.20
CA ASP A 202 10.87 13.44 13.38
C ASP A 202 10.51 14.56 12.39
N PRO A 203 11.07 15.77 12.56
CA PRO A 203 10.83 16.90 11.65
C PRO A 203 11.19 16.61 10.18
N ASN A 204 12.01 15.58 9.92
CA ASN A 204 12.44 15.18 8.59
C ASN A 204 11.71 13.93 8.08
N ALA A 205 10.65 13.48 8.76
CA ALA A 205 9.85 12.35 8.30
C ALA A 205 9.07 12.70 7.02
N ASP A 206 9.52 12.15 5.89
CA ASP A 206 8.87 12.32 4.59
C ASP A 206 7.76 11.29 4.33
N GLY A 207 7.61 10.28 5.20
CA GLY A 207 6.68 9.16 5.03
C GLY A 207 5.71 8.92 6.19
N ASP A 208 4.84 7.92 6.01
CA ASP A 208 3.90 7.46 7.04
C ASP A 208 4.61 6.43 7.94
N ILE A 209 4.79 6.79 9.21
CA ILE A 209 5.56 6.00 10.18
C ILE A 209 4.61 5.18 11.06
N ILE A 210 4.79 3.86 11.07
CA ILE A 210 3.99 2.90 11.85
C ILE A 210 4.84 1.76 12.37
N SER A 211 4.50 1.23 13.54
CA SER A 211 5.13 0.00 14.02
C SER A 211 4.59 -1.25 13.30
N ILE A 212 5.41 -2.30 13.23
CA ILE A 212 4.96 -3.62 12.76
C ILE A 212 3.79 -4.13 13.62
N ARG A 213 3.81 -3.84 14.93
CA ARG A 213 2.69 -4.13 15.85
C ARG A 213 1.39 -3.48 15.41
N GLN A 214 1.40 -2.18 15.11
CA GLN A 214 0.21 -1.47 14.62
C GLN A 214 -0.26 -2.02 13.27
N MET A 215 0.67 -2.38 12.39
CA MET A 215 0.33 -3.00 11.11
C MET A 215 -0.37 -4.37 11.30
N LEU A 216 0.17 -5.22 12.19
CA LEU A 216 -0.43 -6.50 12.55
C LEU A 216 -1.80 -6.32 13.19
N GLN A 217 -1.94 -5.34 14.09
CA GLN A 217 -3.23 -4.99 14.72
C GLN A 217 -4.25 -4.53 13.68
N ALA A 218 -3.85 -3.67 12.75
CA ALA A 218 -4.70 -3.23 11.64
C ALA A 218 -5.15 -4.42 10.78
N ALA A 219 -4.26 -5.38 10.53
CA ALA A 219 -4.55 -6.59 9.75
C ALA A 219 -5.33 -7.66 10.53
N ASN A 220 -5.63 -7.42 11.81
CA ASN A 220 -6.14 -8.42 12.75
C ASN A 220 -5.30 -9.72 12.71
N ALA A 221 -3.98 -9.57 12.62
CA ALA A 221 -3.03 -10.66 12.51
C ALA A 221 -2.23 -10.83 13.80
N ASN A 222 -1.99 -12.08 14.19
CA ASN A 222 -1.16 -12.42 15.34
C ASN A 222 -0.09 -13.43 14.91
N LEU A 223 1.18 -13.07 15.04
CA LEU A 223 2.30 -13.94 14.68
C LEU A 223 2.34 -15.22 15.54
N ASP A 224 1.81 -15.19 16.75
CA ASP A 224 1.79 -16.37 17.63
C ASP A 224 0.57 -17.27 17.41
N ALA A 225 -0.36 -16.89 16.51
CA ALA A 225 -1.46 -17.77 16.12
C ALA A 225 -0.98 -18.92 15.22
N LEU A 226 -1.74 -20.01 15.24
CA LEU A 226 -1.48 -21.18 14.40
C LEU A 226 -1.50 -20.82 12.91
N SER A 227 -0.50 -21.30 12.20
CA SER A 227 -0.36 -21.09 10.77
C SER A 227 -1.36 -21.94 9.99
N THR A 228 -1.93 -21.32 8.96
CA THR A 228 -2.80 -21.99 7.99
C THR A 228 -2.09 -22.22 6.66
N ALA A 229 -0.78 -21.96 6.58
CA ALA A 229 -0.02 -22.12 5.35
C ALA A 229 0.02 -23.60 4.93
N PRO A 230 -0.27 -23.93 3.66
CA PRO A 230 -0.03 -25.27 3.13
C PRO A 230 1.45 -25.63 3.27
N GLY A 231 1.78 -26.58 4.15
CA GLY A 231 3.16 -26.96 4.48
C GLY A 231 3.61 -26.58 5.89
N ALA A 232 2.79 -25.84 6.64
CA ALA A 232 3.00 -25.65 8.08
C ALA A 232 2.90 -26.99 8.81
N SER A 233 3.81 -27.23 9.76
CA SER A 233 3.74 -28.41 10.63
C SER A 233 2.62 -28.26 11.66
N ASP A 234 2.15 -29.37 12.25
CA ASP A 234 1.16 -29.34 13.33
C ASP A 234 1.64 -28.47 14.50
N GLY A 235 0.86 -27.45 14.85
CA GLY A 235 1.19 -26.49 15.91
C GLY A 235 2.16 -25.38 15.50
N GLU A 236 2.57 -25.29 14.23
CA GLU A 236 3.44 -24.21 13.75
C GLU A 236 2.70 -22.87 13.73
N THR A 237 3.35 -21.79 14.18
CA THR A 237 2.77 -20.45 14.25
C THR A 237 3.12 -19.60 13.03
N TYR A 238 2.40 -18.50 12.80
CA TYR A 238 2.75 -17.53 11.75
C TYR A 238 4.13 -16.88 11.95
N ARG A 239 4.64 -16.82 13.17
CA ARG A 239 6.01 -16.36 13.47
C ARG A 239 7.02 -17.31 12.84
N SER A 240 6.73 -18.60 12.87
CA SER A 240 7.57 -19.66 12.34
C SER A 240 7.43 -19.80 10.82
N SER A 241 6.20 -19.81 10.29
CA SER A 241 5.95 -19.96 8.86
C SER A 241 6.10 -18.67 8.05
N GLY A 242 6.03 -17.50 8.71
CA GLY A 242 5.82 -16.21 8.08
C GLY A 242 4.35 -15.93 7.75
N ILE A 243 4.04 -14.67 7.43
CA ILE A 243 2.75 -14.19 6.94
C ILE A 243 2.98 -13.07 5.92
N VAL A 244 2.11 -12.96 4.91
CA VAL A 244 2.10 -11.83 3.98
C VAL A 244 0.93 -10.92 4.26
N ILE A 245 1.25 -9.64 4.42
CA ILE A 245 0.28 -8.56 4.62
C ILE A 245 0.29 -7.70 3.37
N VAL A 246 -0.85 -7.67 2.67
CA VAL A 246 -1.04 -6.79 1.53
C VAL A 246 -1.55 -5.45 2.03
N VAL A 247 -0.79 -4.40 1.77
CA VAL A 247 -1.17 -3.03 2.09
C VAL A 247 -1.82 -2.42 0.85
N VAL A 248 -3.07 -1.98 0.99
CA VAL A 248 -3.78 -1.27 -0.07
C VAL A 248 -3.91 0.19 0.32
N ILE A 249 -3.52 1.07 -0.59
CA ILE A 249 -3.56 2.52 -0.42
C ILE A 249 -4.64 3.09 -1.33
N GLU A 250 -5.70 3.63 -0.75
CA GLU A 250 -6.80 4.30 -1.43
C GLU A 250 -6.66 5.81 -1.32
N TYR A 251 -6.64 6.49 -2.47
CA TYR A 251 -6.55 7.94 -2.54
C TYR A 251 -7.92 8.55 -2.80
N LYS A 252 -8.30 9.52 -1.97
CA LYS A 252 -9.54 10.27 -2.11
C LYS A 252 -9.22 11.75 -2.32
N ASN A 253 -9.73 12.29 -3.41
CA ASN A 253 -9.80 13.74 -3.60
C ASN A 253 -10.88 14.26 -2.67
N VAL A 254 -10.50 14.85 -1.52
CA VAL A 254 -11.50 15.57 -0.74
C VAL A 254 -11.68 16.94 -1.37
N ALA A 255 -12.85 17.14 -1.98
CA ALA A 255 -13.25 18.44 -2.50
C ALA A 255 -13.02 19.46 -1.39
N PHE A 256 -12.12 20.42 -1.62
CA PHE A 256 -11.88 21.48 -0.67
C PHE A 256 -13.23 22.13 -0.39
N LYS A 257 -13.55 22.36 0.90
CA LYS A 257 -14.86 22.84 1.35
C LYS A 257 -15.31 23.98 0.43
N LYS A 258 -16.24 23.67 -0.49
CA LYS A 258 -16.84 24.57 -1.48
C LYS A 258 -17.34 25.86 -0.83
N VAL A 259 -17.58 25.83 0.48
CA VAL A 259 -17.89 26.98 1.33
C VAL A 259 -16.88 28.12 1.17
N ALA A 260 -15.57 27.87 1.18
CA ALA A 260 -14.60 28.96 1.05
C ALA A 260 -14.61 29.59 -0.34
N THR A 261 -14.65 28.76 -1.39
CA THR A 261 -14.74 29.24 -2.78
C THR A 261 -16.07 29.95 -3.04
N ALA A 262 -17.18 29.39 -2.59
CA ALA A 262 -18.51 30.01 -2.70
C ALA A 262 -18.60 31.31 -1.89
N ILE A 263 -17.97 31.40 -0.71
CA ILE A 263 -17.88 32.66 0.05
C ILE A 263 -17.03 33.68 -0.72
N VAL A 264 -15.89 33.27 -1.28
CA VAL A 264 -15.04 34.17 -2.08
C VAL A 264 -15.77 34.63 -3.33
N GLU A 265 -16.44 33.76 -4.07
CA GLU A 265 -17.28 34.13 -5.22
C GLU A 265 -18.43 35.06 -4.82
N LEU A 266 -19.14 34.76 -3.73
CA LEU A 266 -20.19 35.62 -3.21
C LEU A 266 -19.64 37.02 -2.89
N LEU A 267 -18.48 37.08 -2.21
CA LEU A 267 -17.80 38.33 -1.89
C LEU A 267 -17.34 39.08 -3.14
N MET A 268 -16.77 38.37 -4.11
CA MET A 268 -16.29 38.95 -5.36
C MET A 268 -17.42 39.52 -6.22
N LEU A 269 -18.54 38.80 -6.32
CA LEU A 269 -19.68 39.20 -7.15
C LEU A 269 -20.58 40.25 -6.49
N HIS A 270 -20.63 40.32 -5.15
CA HIS A 270 -21.61 41.18 -4.46
C HIS A 270 -21.00 42.33 -3.65
N PHE A 271 -19.77 42.20 -3.16
CA PHE A 271 -19.23 43.14 -2.16
C PHE A 271 -17.97 43.89 -2.61
N LEU A 272 -17.23 43.40 -3.61
CA LEU A 272 -16.04 44.09 -4.10
C LEU A 272 -16.39 45.21 -5.09
N PRO A 273 -15.65 46.35 -5.05
CA PRO A 273 -15.85 47.45 -5.99
C PRO A 273 -15.51 47.06 -7.45
N GLU A 274 -14.69 46.02 -7.64
CA GLU A 274 -14.27 45.47 -8.95
C GLU A 274 -15.22 44.38 -9.47
N LYS A 275 -16.41 44.20 -8.86
CA LYS A 275 -17.33 43.10 -9.19
C LYS A 275 -17.70 43.03 -10.68
N ASP A 276 -17.78 44.16 -11.36
CA ASP A 276 -18.18 44.22 -12.77
C ASP A 276 -17.08 43.62 -13.65
N HIS A 277 -15.81 43.94 -13.38
CA HIS A 277 -14.66 43.32 -14.06
C HIS A 277 -14.62 41.80 -13.81
N TYR A 278 -14.87 41.38 -12.57
CA TYR A 278 -14.92 39.95 -12.23
C TYR A 278 -16.08 39.24 -12.92
N SER A 279 -17.28 39.85 -12.92
CA SER A 279 -18.48 39.32 -13.57
C SER A 279 -18.27 39.13 -15.07
N HIS A 280 -17.68 40.10 -15.75
CA HIS A 280 -17.39 39.99 -17.19
C HIS A 280 -16.33 38.94 -17.51
N ALA A 281 -15.36 38.72 -16.61
CA ALA A 281 -14.33 37.70 -16.81
C ALA A 281 -14.82 36.27 -16.53
N VAL A 282 -15.80 36.11 -15.64
CA VAL A 282 -16.27 34.78 -15.17
C VAL A 282 -17.60 34.35 -15.79
N ILE A 283 -18.52 35.28 -16.03
CA ILE A 283 -19.86 34.99 -16.54
C ILE A 283 -19.90 35.28 -18.04
N GLU A 284 -19.94 34.21 -18.84
CA GLU A 284 -20.26 34.32 -20.26
C GLU A 284 -21.77 34.21 -20.45
N HIS A 285 -22.40 35.30 -20.89
CA HIS A 285 -23.81 35.27 -21.25
C HIS A 285 -23.99 34.57 -22.59
N THR A 286 -24.40 33.31 -22.55
CA THR A 286 -24.86 32.61 -23.74
C THR A 286 -26.34 32.90 -23.97
N HIS A 287 -26.68 33.39 -25.16
CA HIS A 287 -28.08 33.48 -25.56
C HIS A 287 -28.59 32.07 -25.86
N ASP A 288 -29.61 31.64 -25.11
CA ASP A 288 -30.25 30.35 -25.35
C ASP A 288 -30.79 30.33 -26.78
N PHE A 289 -30.42 29.30 -27.54
CA PHE A 289 -30.78 29.15 -28.95
C PHE A 289 -32.25 28.71 -29.12
N GLU A 290 -33.16 29.17 -28.25
CA GLU A 290 -34.58 28.84 -28.30
C GLU A 290 -35.20 29.17 -29.67
N ASP A 291 -34.80 30.30 -30.27
CA ASP A 291 -35.30 30.73 -31.57
C ASP A 291 -34.90 29.79 -32.71
N LEU A 292 -33.73 29.15 -32.59
CA LEU A 292 -33.25 28.11 -33.51
C LEU A 292 -33.99 26.78 -33.31
N ARG A 293 -34.36 26.43 -32.07
CA ARG A 293 -35.16 25.23 -31.78
C ARG A 293 -36.62 25.37 -32.21
N ARG A 294 -37.20 26.57 -32.10
CA ARG A 294 -38.60 26.83 -32.50
C ARG A 294 -38.77 26.98 -34.02
N GLY A 295 -37.68 26.92 -34.79
CA GLY A 295 -37.71 27.06 -36.25
C GLY A 295 -38.17 28.45 -36.71
N LEU A 296 -38.09 29.45 -35.83
CA LEU A 296 -38.54 30.82 -36.12
C LEU A 296 -37.49 31.63 -36.89
N VAL A 297 -36.26 31.12 -36.99
CA VAL A 297 -35.16 31.77 -37.71
C VAL A 297 -34.73 30.92 -38.88
N ASN A 298 -34.81 31.49 -40.08
CA ASN A 298 -34.37 30.85 -41.31
C ASN A 298 -32.83 30.80 -41.32
N LYS A 299 -32.23 29.67 -41.69
CA LYS A 299 -30.76 29.48 -41.69
C LYS A 299 -30.01 30.50 -42.55
N GLU A 300 -30.69 31.11 -43.53
CA GLU A 300 -30.10 32.14 -44.39
C GLU A 300 -29.89 33.48 -43.67
N ASP A 301 -30.72 33.83 -42.68
CA ASP A 301 -30.58 35.09 -41.95
C ASP A 301 -29.42 35.07 -40.94
N ILE A 302 -29.01 33.89 -40.49
CA ILE A 302 -27.89 33.72 -39.53
C ILE A 302 -26.54 33.94 -40.22
N LYS A 303 -26.41 33.58 -41.51
CA LYS A 303 -25.16 33.77 -42.26
C LYS A 303 -24.81 35.24 -42.53
N ASN A 304 -25.79 36.13 -42.44
CA ASN A 304 -25.63 37.56 -42.76
C ASN A 304 -25.48 38.46 -41.53
N ARG A 305 -25.45 37.91 -40.30
CA ARG A 305 -25.21 38.75 -39.12
C ARG A 305 -23.72 39.07 -38.97
N PRO A 306 -23.35 40.35 -38.80
CA PRO A 306 -21.99 40.73 -38.46
C PRO A 306 -21.62 40.10 -37.10
N GLY A 307 -20.41 39.54 -37.02
CA GLY A 307 -19.92 38.89 -35.81
C GLY A 307 -19.78 39.88 -34.64
N PRO A 308 -19.79 39.39 -33.39
CA PRO A 308 -19.90 40.24 -32.19
C PRO A 308 -18.67 41.11 -31.88
N ASP A 309 -17.60 41.06 -32.67
CA ASP A 309 -16.35 41.74 -32.33
C ASP A 309 -16.04 42.90 -33.28
N THR A 310 -16.82 43.98 -33.19
CA THR A 310 -16.38 45.32 -33.60
C THR A 310 -17.08 46.38 -32.75
N GLU A 311 -16.69 46.52 -31.49
CA GLU A 311 -16.76 47.78 -30.72
C GLU A 311 -15.71 47.78 -29.61
#